data_AF-A0A0A1YL12-F1
#
_entry.id   AF-A0A0A1YL12-F1
#
_cell.length_a   1.000
_cell.length_b   1.000
_cell.length_c   1.000
_cell.angle_alpha   90.00
_cell.angle_beta   90.00
_cell.angle_gamma   90.00
#
_symmetry.space_group_name_H-M   'P 1'
#
loop_
_entity.id
_entity.type
_entity.pdbx_description
1 polymer ?
#
loop_
_entity_poly.entity_id
_entity_poly.type
_entity_poly.pdbx_seq_one_letter_code
_entity_poly.pdbx_strand_id
1 'polypeptide(L)'
;MTNVLKKSTLTASHVPSEAELIQRARDLLPMLIEKADSVEQNRMVSKETIQAFVDAGFFKILQPAAFGGWEMNPAVFYKVLMELGRGCCSSAWNMMILGVHQWEFGSLSEQTCEDVWGQDNAVIIASSYPPFGKVEEVEGGYMISGTWKTSSGCDHGKWAFLGGLRRDASGNVIDRLSMLVPSSAWEIEDDWHTFGLAGTGSKSLNVKETFVPYHHTHSLIKYELDDRGSNYLFPFNQIFFGSVSALICGMAQGGIDEYTRQMQVRTNTTDGGGAALSPYVKDRLGNAVVRVRSARARLLQMMADTTELVERRELVPTFDRVHHMLDIARAGRDCEEAVMLLFKATSARGIYLNNPLQRIMRDVIAASNHITQNADDTAGMLGAYLLGQSLPPMIYGLNPVNIKD
;
A
#
# COMPACT_ATOMS: atom_id res chain seq x y z
N MET A 1 -5.38 2.63 -32.04
CA MET A 1 -4.80 1.31 -32.40
C MET A 1 -5.42 0.30 -31.45
N THR A 2 -6.02 -0.73 -32.01
CA THR A 2 -6.87 -1.73 -31.35
C THR A 2 -6.06 -2.58 -30.38
N ASN A 3 -6.23 -2.34 -29.08
CA ASN A 3 -5.59 -3.11 -28.00
C ASN A 3 -6.55 -4.23 -27.57
N VAL A 4 -6.42 -5.39 -28.20
CA VAL A 4 -6.98 -6.64 -27.70
C VAL A 4 -5.78 -7.43 -27.20
N LEU A 5 -5.56 -7.43 -25.89
CA LEU A 5 -4.57 -8.28 -25.22
C LEU A 5 -4.70 -9.69 -25.82
N LYS A 6 -3.67 -10.16 -26.51
CA LYS A 6 -3.68 -11.51 -27.08
C LYS A 6 -3.85 -12.50 -25.93
N LYS A 7 -4.93 -13.29 -25.98
CA LYS A 7 -5.08 -14.48 -25.16
C LYS A 7 -3.98 -15.48 -25.51
N SER A 8 -2.81 -15.32 -24.89
CA SER A 8 -1.78 -16.35 -24.85
C SER A 8 -2.37 -17.56 -24.13
N THR A 9 -2.35 -18.71 -24.80
CA THR A 9 -2.78 -20.01 -24.26
C THR A 9 -1.68 -20.54 -23.35
N LEU A 10 -1.44 -19.87 -22.23
CA LEU A 10 -0.67 -20.44 -21.13
C LEU A 10 -1.54 -21.53 -20.49
N THR A 11 -0.99 -22.75 -20.40
CA THR A 11 -1.59 -23.87 -19.67
C THR A 11 -2.10 -23.38 -18.32
N ALA A 12 -3.39 -23.52 -18.05
CA ALA A 12 -4.04 -22.97 -16.87
C ALA A 12 -3.39 -23.51 -15.58
N SER A 13 -2.44 -22.75 -15.03
CA SER A 13 -2.04 -22.90 -13.64
C SER A 13 -3.29 -22.64 -12.80
N HIS A 14 -3.57 -23.51 -11.83
CA HIS A 14 -4.67 -23.34 -10.87
C HIS A 14 -4.66 -21.90 -10.31
N VAL A 15 -5.68 -21.11 -10.66
CA VAL A 15 -5.90 -19.78 -10.06
C VAL A 15 -6.46 -20.03 -8.66
N PRO A 16 -5.73 -19.67 -7.59
CA PRO A 16 -6.20 -19.90 -6.25
C PRO A 16 -7.40 -19.03 -5.93
N SER A 17 -8.30 -19.57 -5.12
CA SER A 17 -9.36 -18.81 -4.48
C SER A 17 -8.80 -17.78 -3.50
N GLU A 18 -9.60 -16.76 -3.21
CA GLU A 18 -9.31 -15.78 -2.14
C GLU A 18 -9.00 -16.49 -0.81
N ALA A 19 -9.78 -17.51 -0.45
CA ALA A 19 -9.60 -18.26 0.79
C ALA A 19 -8.25 -18.97 0.86
N GLU A 20 -7.78 -19.56 -0.25
CA GLU A 20 -6.45 -20.17 -0.33
C GLU A 20 -5.34 -19.13 -0.14
N LEU A 21 -5.45 -17.94 -0.74
CA LEU A 21 -4.45 -16.88 -0.58
C LEU A 21 -4.40 -16.31 0.84
N ILE A 22 -5.56 -16.12 1.46
CA ILE A 22 -5.67 -15.75 2.87
C ILE A 22 -5.01 -16.83 3.75
N GLN A 23 -5.22 -18.10 3.44
CA GLN A 23 -4.62 -19.19 4.21
C GLN A 23 -3.10 -19.20 4.04
N ARG A 24 -2.57 -19.04 2.83
CA ARG A 24 -1.12 -18.92 2.59
C ARG A 24 -0.51 -17.76 3.39
N ALA A 25 -1.21 -16.63 3.51
CA ALA A 25 -0.75 -15.52 4.33
C ALA A 25 -0.67 -15.87 5.82
N ARG A 26 -1.67 -16.61 6.33
CA ARG A 26 -1.68 -17.13 7.70
C ARG A 26 -0.57 -18.13 7.96
N ASP A 27 -0.30 -19.01 6.99
CA ASP A 27 0.74 -20.04 7.10
C ASP A 27 2.15 -19.43 7.20
N LEU A 28 2.36 -18.21 6.68
CA LEU A 28 3.63 -17.49 6.81
C LEU A 28 3.78 -16.73 8.14
N LEU A 29 2.72 -16.56 8.94
CA LEU A 29 2.79 -15.78 10.19
C LEU A 29 3.87 -16.25 11.15
N PRO A 30 4.08 -17.57 11.40
CA PRO A 30 5.15 -18.02 12.31
C PRO A 30 6.53 -17.54 11.87
N MET A 31 6.86 -17.66 10.58
CA MET A 31 8.13 -17.23 10.01
C MET A 31 8.30 -15.71 10.08
N LEU A 32 7.23 -14.95 9.79
CA LEU A 32 7.27 -13.50 9.86
C LEU A 32 7.49 -13.01 11.29
N ILE A 33 6.79 -13.60 12.27
CA ILE A 33 6.94 -13.26 13.70
C ILE A 33 8.37 -13.55 14.16
N GLU A 34 8.90 -14.73 13.82
CA GLU A 34 10.26 -15.14 14.17
C GLU A 34 11.31 -14.16 13.62
N LYS A 35 11.17 -13.73 12.37
CA LYS A 35 12.17 -12.87 11.70
C LYS A 35 12.04 -11.39 12.05
N ALA A 36 10.96 -10.95 12.68
CA ALA A 36 10.64 -9.53 12.85
C ALA A 36 11.76 -8.72 13.52
N ASP A 37 12.44 -9.28 14.53
CA ASP A 37 13.56 -8.62 15.21
C ASP A 37 14.75 -8.42 14.26
N SER A 38 15.11 -9.46 13.50
CA SER A 38 16.22 -9.40 12.53
C SER A 38 15.94 -8.42 11.39
N VAL A 39 14.69 -8.35 10.94
CA VAL A 39 14.25 -7.42 9.90
C VAL A 39 14.43 -5.97 10.36
N GLU A 40 14.05 -5.64 11.60
CA GLU A 40 14.28 -4.31 12.19
C GLU A 40 15.78 -3.99 12.31
N GLN A 41 16.58 -4.92 12.85
CA GLN A 41 18.03 -4.72 13.04
C GLN A 41 18.79 -4.52 11.73
N ASN A 42 18.44 -5.31 10.70
CA ASN A 42 19.07 -5.24 9.39
C ASN A 42 18.61 -4.04 8.55
N ARG A 43 17.53 -3.35 8.98
CA ARG A 43 16.86 -2.28 8.23
C ARG A 43 16.47 -2.70 6.81
N MET A 44 16.19 -3.99 6.63
CA MET A 44 15.92 -4.59 5.34
C MET A 44 15.20 -5.93 5.53
N VAL A 45 14.21 -6.19 4.67
CA VAL A 45 13.57 -7.50 4.56
C VAL A 45 14.50 -8.45 3.81
N SER A 46 14.68 -9.67 4.32
CA SER A 46 15.59 -10.63 3.67
C SER A 46 15.07 -11.10 2.31
N LYS A 47 15.99 -11.48 1.39
CA LYS A 47 15.62 -12.12 0.12
C LYS A 47 14.79 -13.39 0.32
N GLU A 48 15.05 -14.14 1.39
CA GLU A 48 14.30 -15.34 1.74
C GLU A 48 12.84 -15.03 2.08
N THR A 49 12.59 -13.96 2.84
CA THR A 49 11.22 -13.50 3.15
C THR A 49 10.50 -13.03 1.89
N ILE A 50 11.17 -12.30 1.00
CA ILE A 50 10.59 -11.91 -0.29
C ILE A 50 10.30 -13.13 -1.17
N GLN A 51 11.22 -14.11 -1.22
CA GLN A 51 11.00 -15.36 -1.96
C GLN A 51 9.80 -16.12 -1.42
N ALA A 52 9.59 -16.17 -0.10
CA ALA A 52 8.39 -16.79 0.48
C ALA A 52 7.09 -16.11 0.01
N PHE A 53 7.10 -14.79 -0.23
CA PHE A 53 5.96 -14.09 -0.81
C PHE A 53 5.77 -14.38 -2.31
N VAL A 54 6.86 -14.54 -3.05
CA VAL A 54 6.85 -14.99 -4.46
C VAL A 54 6.26 -16.40 -4.56
N ASP A 55 6.73 -17.33 -3.73
CA ASP A 55 6.29 -18.73 -3.71
C ASP A 55 4.83 -18.86 -3.28
N ALA A 56 4.37 -18.02 -2.35
CA ALA A 56 2.96 -17.93 -1.96
C ALA A 56 2.07 -17.36 -3.09
N GLY A 57 2.68 -16.71 -4.08
CA GLY A 57 2.03 -16.13 -5.26
C GLY A 57 1.40 -14.76 -5.02
N PHE A 58 1.77 -14.04 -3.97
CA PHE A 58 1.13 -12.76 -3.64
C PHE A 58 1.36 -11.67 -4.69
N PHE A 59 2.50 -11.69 -5.37
CA PHE A 59 2.79 -10.77 -6.48
C PHE A 59 1.91 -11.02 -7.71
N LYS A 60 1.29 -12.20 -7.82
CA LYS A 60 0.43 -12.56 -8.96
C LYS A 60 -1.00 -12.06 -8.82
N ILE A 61 -1.41 -11.62 -7.63
CA ILE A 61 -2.80 -11.26 -7.33
C ILE A 61 -3.32 -10.17 -8.26
N LEU A 62 -2.54 -9.09 -8.45
CA LEU A 62 -2.94 -7.93 -9.27
C LEU A 62 -2.28 -7.90 -10.65
N GLN A 63 -1.27 -8.73 -10.86
CA GLN A 63 -0.53 -8.81 -12.12
C GLN A 63 -1.48 -9.25 -13.26
N PRO A 64 -1.35 -8.66 -14.47
CA PRO A 64 -2.18 -9.04 -15.61
C PRO A 64 -2.09 -10.53 -15.96
N ALA A 65 -3.23 -11.14 -16.30
CA ALA A 65 -3.29 -12.56 -16.61
C ALA A 65 -2.42 -12.93 -17.83
N ALA A 66 -2.29 -12.01 -18.80
CA ALA A 66 -1.43 -12.17 -19.97
C ALA A 66 0.05 -12.39 -19.63
N PHE A 67 0.49 -11.93 -18.45
CA PHE A 67 1.87 -12.02 -17.97
C PHE A 67 2.03 -13.01 -16.80
N GLY A 68 1.06 -13.93 -16.62
CA GLY A 68 1.14 -15.00 -15.63
C GLY A 68 0.64 -14.64 -14.23
N GLY A 69 0.01 -13.48 -14.09
CA GLY A 69 -0.77 -13.10 -12.93
C GLY A 69 -2.19 -13.68 -12.95
N TRP A 70 -3.01 -13.24 -12.00
CA TRP A 70 -4.40 -13.68 -11.84
C TRP A 70 -5.42 -12.57 -12.03
N GLU A 71 -4.98 -11.31 -12.18
CA GLU A 71 -5.84 -10.16 -12.44
C GLU A 71 -7.08 -10.15 -11.52
N MET A 72 -6.87 -10.45 -10.23
CA MET A 72 -7.95 -10.58 -9.27
C MET A 72 -8.49 -9.21 -8.86
N ASN A 73 -9.70 -9.21 -8.31
CA ASN A 73 -10.24 -8.04 -7.64
C ASN A 73 -9.27 -7.55 -6.55
N PRO A 74 -8.89 -6.26 -6.50
CA PRO A 74 -7.93 -5.76 -5.53
C PRO A 74 -8.32 -5.96 -4.05
N ALA A 75 -9.59 -6.19 -3.75
CA ALA A 75 -10.04 -6.54 -2.40
C ALA A 75 -9.41 -7.85 -1.90
N VAL A 76 -9.06 -8.79 -2.78
CA VAL A 76 -8.33 -10.02 -2.43
C VAL A 76 -6.96 -9.68 -1.87
N PHE A 77 -6.25 -8.75 -2.52
CA PHE A 77 -4.95 -8.27 -2.06
C PHE A 77 -5.07 -7.63 -0.68
N TYR A 78 -6.10 -6.81 -0.44
CA TYR A 78 -6.31 -6.17 0.88
C TYR A 78 -6.47 -7.20 2.00
N LYS A 79 -7.25 -8.25 1.74
CA LYS A 79 -7.48 -9.31 2.73
C LYS A 79 -6.21 -10.08 3.03
N VAL A 80 -5.35 -10.33 2.03
CA VAL A 80 -4.02 -10.92 2.21
C VAL A 80 -3.13 -10.02 3.06
N LEU A 81 -3.07 -8.72 2.75
CA LEU A 81 -2.27 -7.75 3.52
C LEU A 81 -2.72 -7.63 4.98
N MET A 82 -4.04 -7.66 5.23
CA MET A 82 -4.61 -7.66 6.57
C MET A 82 -4.17 -8.88 7.41
N GLU A 83 -3.90 -10.02 6.78
CA GLU A 83 -3.33 -11.17 7.48
C GLU A 83 -1.82 -11.00 7.66
N LEU A 84 -1.07 -10.70 6.59
CA LEU A 84 0.40 -10.56 6.65
C LEU A 84 0.86 -9.52 7.69
N GLY A 85 0.12 -8.41 7.82
CA GLY A 85 0.41 -7.35 8.78
C GLY A 85 0.48 -7.84 10.24
N ARG A 86 -0.18 -8.96 10.56
CA ARG A 86 -0.18 -9.55 11.90
C ARG A 86 1.15 -10.17 12.30
N GLY A 87 2.01 -10.50 11.32
CA GLY A 87 3.29 -11.17 11.54
C GLY A 87 4.45 -10.21 11.75
N CYS A 88 4.98 -9.66 10.66
CA CYS A 88 6.04 -8.65 10.67
C CYS A 88 5.59 -7.42 9.88
N CYS A 89 5.35 -6.33 10.60
CA CYS A 89 4.95 -5.03 10.08
C CYS A 89 5.80 -4.58 8.87
N SER A 90 7.13 -4.56 9.00
CA SER A 90 8.04 -4.15 7.92
C SER A 90 8.04 -5.10 6.71
N SER A 91 7.98 -6.43 6.95
CA SER A 91 7.93 -7.41 5.85
C SER A 91 6.63 -7.32 5.06
N ALA A 92 5.51 -7.17 5.76
CA ALA A 92 4.20 -7.01 5.16
C ALA A 92 4.08 -5.65 4.44
N TRP A 93 4.74 -4.59 4.93
CA TRP A 93 4.86 -3.31 4.24
C TRP A 93 5.60 -3.42 2.91
N ASN A 94 6.71 -4.15 2.87
CA ASN A 94 7.39 -4.41 1.60
C ASN A 94 6.52 -5.24 0.65
N MET A 95 5.82 -6.28 1.14
CA MET A 95 4.87 -7.01 0.29
C MET A 95 3.75 -6.11 -0.25
N MET A 96 3.21 -5.21 0.58
CA MET A 96 2.18 -4.26 0.17
C MET A 96 2.68 -3.34 -0.94
N ILE A 97 3.81 -2.66 -0.75
CA ILE A 97 4.35 -1.72 -1.74
C ILE A 97 4.76 -2.46 -3.01
N LEU A 98 5.60 -3.49 -2.91
CA LEU A 98 6.11 -4.21 -4.07
C LEU A 98 5.01 -4.96 -4.82
N GLY A 99 3.96 -5.41 -4.12
CA GLY A 99 2.82 -6.13 -4.68
C GLY A 99 1.77 -5.23 -5.32
N VAL A 100 1.52 -4.03 -4.78
CA VAL A 100 0.46 -3.15 -5.33
C VAL A 100 0.83 -2.60 -6.70
N HIS A 101 2.13 -2.40 -6.99
CA HIS A 101 2.61 -1.90 -8.28
C HIS A 101 2.24 -2.78 -9.47
N GLN A 102 1.98 -4.07 -9.23
CA GLN A 102 1.54 -5.02 -10.24
C GLN A 102 0.23 -4.55 -10.91
N TRP A 103 -0.62 -3.82 -10.17
CA TRP A 103 -1.89 -3.28 -10.66
C TRP A 103 -1.72 -2.15 -11.68
N GLU A 104 -0.69 -1.31 -11.55
CA GLU A 104 -0.46 -0.17 -12.45
C GLU A 104 -0.22 -0.59 -13.89
N PHE A 105 0.27 -1.82 -14.11
CA PHE A 105 0.47 -2.37 -15.45
C PHE A 105 -0.82 -2.54 -16.25
N GLY A 106 -1.98 -2.56 -15.60
CA GLY A 106 -3.27 -2.45 -16.30
C GLY A 106 -3.55 -1.07 -16.90
N SER A 107 -2.75 -0.05 -16.55
CA SER A 107 -2.79 1.31 -17.12
C SER A 107 -1.67 1.57 -18.13
N LEU A 108 -0.78 0.60 -18.33
CA LEU A 108 0.40 0.72 -19.20
C LEU A 108 0.19 -0.06 -20.50
N SER A 109 1.07 0.17 -21.46
CA SER A 109 1.03 -0.55 -22.74
C SER A 109 1.46 -2.02 -22.56
N GLU A 110 0.99 -2.89 -23.46
CA GLU A 110 1.46 -4.28 -23.55
C GLU A 110 2.98 -4.35 -23.73
N GLN A 111 3.56 -3.44 -24.51
CA GLN A 111 5.02 -3.34 -24.69
C GLN A 111 5.74 -3.11 -23.36
N THR A 112 5.18 -2.28 -22.48
CA THR A 112 5.75 -2.02 -21.15
C THR A 112 5.73 -3.27 -20.28
N CYS A 113 4.66 -4.06 -20.38
CA CYS A 113 4.55 -5.32 -19.66
C CYS A 113 5.57 -6.35 -20.21
N GLU A 114 5.76 -6.41 -21.53
CA GLU A 114 6.80 -7.24 -22.17
C GLU A 114 8.22 -6.82 -21.76
N ASP A 115 8.50 -5.51 -21.69
CA ASP A 115 9.79 -4.97 -21.27
C ASP A 115 10.16 -5.42 -19.85
N VAL A 116 9.17 -5.61 -18.96
CA VAL A 116 9.36 -5.97 -17.55
C VAL A 116 9.30 -7.49 -17.32
N TRP A 117 8.28 -8.16 -17.86
CA TRP A 117 7.95 -9.56 -17.54
C TRP A 117 8.10 -10.53 -18.72
N GLY A 118 8.46 -10.07 -19.92
CA GLY A 118 8.55 -10.92 -21.10
C GLY A 118 9.58 -12.07 -20.98
N GLN A 119 10.56 -11.93 -20.07
CA GLN A 119 11.56 -12.97 -19.77
C GLN A 119 11.34 -13.66 -18.41
N ASP A 120 10.88 -12.91 -17.41
CA ASP A 120 10.67 -13.39 -16.05
C ASP A 120 9.47 -12.65 -15.43
N ASN A 121 8.37 -13.38 -15.22
CA ASN A 121 7.17 -12.79 -14.63
C ASN A 121 7.21 -12.62 -13.11
N ALA A 122 8.31 -13.00 -12.45
CA ALA A 122 8.54 -12.75 -11.04
C ALA A 122 9.30 -11.43 -10.78
N VAL A 123 9.56 -10.62 -11.82
CA VAL A 123 10.22 -9.32 -11.66
C VAL A 123 9.42 -8.40 -10.75
N ILE A 124 10.11 -7.91 -9.71
CA ILE A 124 9.59 -7.02 -8.67
C ILE A 124 9.86 -5.56 -9.03
N ILE A 125 8.88 -4.71 -8.74
CA ILE A 125 8.89 -3.28 -9.02
C ILE A 125 8.88 -2.51 -7.69
N ALA A 126 9.87 -1.64 -7.50
CA ALA A 126 9.91 -0.68 -6.40
C ALA A 126 9.16 0.60 -6.77
N SER A 127 9.06 1.58 -5.86
CA SER A 127 8.52 2.90 -6.24
C SER A 127 8.92 4.02 -5.30
N SER A 128 8.64 5.24 -5.73
CA SER A 128 8.47 6.41 -4.88
C SER A 128 7.69 7.48 -5.66
N TYR A 129 6.45 7.76 -5.26
CA TYR A 129 5.56 8.72 -5.95
C TYR A 129 5.66 10.20 -5.56
N PRO A 130 6.20 10.61 -4.39
CA PRO A 130 6.44 12.02 -4.15
C PRO A 130 7.32 12.60 -5.28
N PRO A 131 6.88 13.69 -5.94
CA PRO A 131 7.51 14.14 -7.17
C PRO A 131 8.72 15.02 -6.88
N PHE A 132 9.76 14.41 -6.31
CA PHE A 132 11.00 15.11 -5.93
C PHE A 132 11.93 15.39 -7.11
N GLY A 133 11.82 14.62 -8.19
CA GLY A 133 12.67 14.76 -9.35
C GLY A 133 12.24 15.84 -10.32
N LYS A 134 13.18 16.25 -11.17
CA LYS A 134 12.93 17.06 -12.35
C LYS A 134 12.39 16.16 -13.46
N VAL A 135 11.42 16.69 -14.20
CA VAL A 135 10.81 16.03 -15.36
C VAL A 135 10.78 17.05 -16.48
N GLU A 136 11.44 16.74 -17.58
CA GLU A 136 11.45 17.54 -18.81
C GLU A 136 10.86 16.72 -19.95
N GLU A 137 9.82 17.24 -20.62
CA GLU A 137 9.24 16.60 -21.80
C GLU A 137 10.20 16.80 -22.98
N VAL A 138 10.59 15.70 -23.62
CA VAL A 138 11.50 15.66 -24.78
C VAL A 138 10.87 14.86 -25.91
N GLU A 139 11.52 14.80 -27.07
CA GLU A 139 11.02 13.96 -28.17
C GLU A 139 10.92 12.49 -27.74
N GLY A 140 9.72 11.92 -27.86
CA GLY A 140 9.44 10.51 -27.55
C GLY A 140 9.24 10.15 -26.07
N GLY A 141 9.38 11.09 -25.13
CA GLY A 141 9.19 10.80 -23.71
C GLY A 141 9.61 11.92 -22.77
N TYR A 142 10.22 11.54 -21.66
CA TYR A 142 10.67 12.45 -20.61
C TYR A 142 12.15 12.22 -20.28
N MET A 143 12.87 13.28 -19.96
CA MET A 143 14.15 13.21 -19.26
C MET A 143 13.92 13.46 -17.77
N ILE A 144 14.38 12.55 -16.91
CA ILE A 144 14.22 12.65 -15.46
C ILE A 144 15.55 12.64 -14.73
N SER A 145 15.62 13.34 -13.60
CA SER A 145 16.77 13.32 -12.68
C SER A 145 16.36 13.74 -11.27
N GLY A 146 17.07 13.25 -10.26
CA GLY A 146 16.88 13.64 -8.87
C GLY A 146 16.93 12.47 -7.90
N THR A 147 16.49 12.73 -6.67
CA THR A 147 16.48 11.77 -5.57
C THR A 147 15.04 11.50 -5.14
N TRP A 148 14.60 10.26 -5.31
CA TRP A 148 13.30 9.79 -4.85
C TRP A 148 13.46 9.04 -3.53
N LYS A 149 12.98 9.65 -2.45
CA LYS A 149 13.13 9.11 -1.09
C LYS A 149 12.07 8.06 -0.78
N THR A 150 12.26 7.31 0.30
CA THR A 150 11.22 6.44 0.88
C THR A 150 10.79 5.27 -0.01
N SER A 151 11.73 4.69 -0.79
CA SER A 151 11.44 3.56 -1.67
C SER A 151 11.49 2.22 -0.93
N SER A 152 10.33 1.82 -0.38
CA SER A 152 10.20 0.62 0.47
C SER A 152 10.55 -0.65 -0.30
N GLY A 153 11.48 -1.45 0.24
CA GLY A 153 11.93 -2.69 -0.39
C GLY A 153 12.70 -2.52 -1.71
N CYS A 154 13.26 -1.33 -1.96
CA CYS A 154 13.97 -1.03 -3.21
C CYS A 154 15.14 -1.97 -3.52
N ASP A 155 15.77 -2.58 -2.51
CA ASP A 155 16.83 -3.58 -2.68
C ASP A 155 16.38 -4.82 -3.48
N HIS A 156 15.07 -5.04 -3.62
CA HIS A 156 14.48 -6.16 -4.34
C HIS A 156 13.98 -5.79 -5.74
N GLY A 157 13.86 -4.49 -6.05
CA GLY A 157 13.30 -4.00 -7.31
C GLY A 157 14.28 -4.13 -8.48
N LYS A 158 13.79 -4.60 -9.63
CA LYS A 158 14.51 -4.49 -10.93
C LYS A 158 14.03 -3.32 -11.78
N TRP A 159 12.84 -2.83 -11.47
CA TRP A 159 12.22 -1.63 -12.02
C TRP A 159 11.67 -0.77 -10.88
N ALA A 160 11.44 0.52 -11.13
CA ALA A 160 10.82 1.41 -10.17
C ALA A 160 9.85 2.38 -10.83
N PHE A 161 8.68 2.56 -10.21
CA PHE A 161 7.77 3.67 -10.52
C PHE A 161 8.19 4.93 -9.77
N LEU A 162 8.50 5.98 -10.50
CA LEU A 162 8.93 7.27 -9.96
C LEU A 162 7.91 8.36 -10.26
N GLY A 163 7.49 9.07 -9.24
CA GLY A 163 6.51 10.14 -9.36
C GLY A 163 7.10 11.39 -10.00
N GLY A 164 6.33 12.03 -10.89
CA GLY A 164 6.73 13.27 -11.58
C GLY A 164 5.59 14.26 -11.70
N LEU A 165 5.93 15.54 -11.90
CA LEU A 165 4.95 16.57 -12.26
C LEU A 165 5.10 16.92 -13.74
N ARG A 166 4.04 16.77 -14.51
CA ARG A 166 3.97 17.32 -15.86
C ARG A 166 3.53 18.77 -15.81
N ARG A 167 4.18 19.63 -16.58
CA ARG A 167 3.87 21.06 -16.64
C ARG A 167 3.55 21.50 -18.06
N ASP A 168 2.68 22.50 -18.19
CA ASP A 168 2.44 23.18 -19.46
C ASP A 168 3.59 24.16 -19.80
N ALA A 169 3.51 24.81 -20.97
CA ALA A 169 4.49 25.79 -21.42
C ALA A 169 4.57 27.05 -20.53
N SER A 170 3.55 27.31 -19.72
CA SER A 170 3.53 28.39 -18.72
C SER A 170 4.06 27.96 -17.35
N GLY A 171 4.47 26.69 -17.20
CA GLY A 171 5.00 26.13 -15.97
C GLY A 171 3.93 25.65 -14.97
N ASN A 172 2.65 25.70 -15.32
CA ASN A 172 1.58 25.21 -14.44
C ASN A 172 1.60 23.69 -14.39
N VAL A 173 1.39 23.11 -13.21
CA VAL A 173 1.25 21.65 -13.07
C VAL A 173 -0.09 21.22 -13.67
N ILE A 174 -0.04 20.30 -14.62
CA ILE A 174 -1.22 19.78 -15.33
C ILE A 174 -1.45 18.29 -15.09
N ASP A 175 -0.44 17.55 -14.61
CA ASP A 175 -0.57 16.12 -14.33
C ASP A 175 0.42 15.64 -13.26
N ARG A 176 0.10 14.51 -12.63
CA ARG A 176 1.01 13.70 -11.82
C ARG A 176 1.27 12.40 -12.55
N LEU A 177 2.53 12.16 -12.91
CA LEU A 177 2.94 10.99 -13.65
C LEU A 177 3.50 9.91 -12.73
N SER A 178 3.22 8.66 -13.06
CA SER A 178 4.01 7.49 -12.68
C SER A 178 4.93 7.17 -13.85
N MET A 179 6.24 7.12 -13.61
CA MET A 179 7.26 6.91 -14.66
C MET A 179 8.09 5.68 -14.29
N LEU A 180 8.04 4.66 -15.14
CA LEU A 180 8.74 3.40 -14.91
C LEU A 180 10.17 3.47 -15.45
N VAL A 181 11.15 3.13 -14.62
CA VAL A 181 12.56 3.07 -15.02
C VAL A 181 13.19 1.73 -14.64
N PRO A 182 14.23 1.25 -15.37
CA PRO A 182 14.96 0.04 -15.00
C PRO A 182 16.00 0.34 -13.92
N SER A 183 16.40 -0.68 -13.16
CA SER A 183 17.39 -0.56 -12.06
C SER A 183 18.77 -0.05 -12.46
N SER A 184 19.12 -0.09 -13.75
CA SER A 184 20.32 0.56 -14.26
C SER A 184 20.26 2.09 -14.23
N ALA A 185 19.07 2.69 -14.04
CA ALA A 185 18.86 4.13 -14.01
C ALA A 185 19.13 4.77 -12.63
N TRP A 186 19.23 3.97 -11.56
CA TRP A 186 19.39 4.49 -10.21
C TRP A 186 20.49 3.81 -9.40
N GLU A 187 20.97 4.54 -8.41
CA GLU A 187 21.80 4.02 -7.31
C GLU A 187 20.98 4.13 -6.01
N ILE A 188 21.08 3.13 -5.14
CA ILE A 188 20.42 3.15 -3.83
C ILE A 188 21.32 3.87 -2.83
N GLU A 189 20.79 4.89 -2.16
CA GLU A 189 21.42 5.56 -1.03
C GLU A 189 20.85 5.03 0.28
N ASP A 190 21.68 4.39 1.11
CA ASP A 190 21.25 3.81 2.38
C ASP A 190 21.05 4.88 3.47
N ASP A 191 19.94 5.60 3.38
CA ASP A 191 19.56 6.72 4.27
C ASP A 191 18.36 6.41 5.21
N TRP A 192 17.87 5.17 5.20
CA TRP A 192 16.69 4.78 5.99
C TRP A 192 17.03 4.44 7.44
N HIS A 193 17.07 5.47 8.29
CA HIS A 193 17.29 5.37 9.74
C HIS A 193 16.09 5.92 10.53
N THR A 194 15.06 5.10 10.71
CA THR A 194 13.80 5.50 11.34
C THR A 194 13.51 4.76 12.64
N PHE A 195 12.64 5.33 13.48
CA PHE A 195 12.27 4.70 14.76
C PHE A 195 11.21 3.60 14.60
N GLY A 196 10.50 3.55 13.47
CA GLY A 196 9.44 2.59 13.17
C GLY A 196 9.43 2.30 11.67
N LEU A 197 8.95 1.12 11.30
CA LEU A 197 9.14 0.56 9.96
C LEU A 197 10.62 0.54 9.52
N ALA A 198 11.56 0.44 10.46
CA ALA A 198 12.99 0.49 10.15
C ALA A 198 13.39 -0.65 9.18
N GLY A 199 12.74 -1.80 9.30
CA GLY A 199 13.03 -2.99 8.50
C GLY A 199 12.55 -2.93 7.05
N THR A 200 11.76 -1.94 6.64
CA THR A 200 11.29 -1.82 5.25
C THR A 200 12.43 -1.52 4.29
N GLY A 201 13.52 -0.92 4.79
CA GLY A 201 14.62 -0.44 3.96
C GLY A 201 14.12 0.57 2.92
N SER A 202 13.29 1.53 3.34
CA SER A 202 12.71 2.57 2.47
C SER A 202 13.74 3.64 2.09
N LYS A 203 14.85 3.20 1.51
CA LYS A 203 16.01 3.98 1.11
C LYS A 203 15.69 4.92 -0.06
N SER A 204 16.58 5.86 -0.32
CA SER A 204 16.48 6.77 -1.45
C SER A 204 17.02 6.16 -2.75
N LEU A 205 16.36 6.49 -3.87
CA LEU A 205 16.79 6.17 -5.23
C LEU A 205 17.37 7.43 -5.88
N ASN A 206 18.66 7.41 -6.19
CA ASN A 206 19.36 8.48 -6.87
C ASN A 206 19.40 8.21 -8.38
N VAL A 207 18.63 8.99 -9.14
CA VAL A 207 18.48 8.84 -10.58
C VAL A 207 19.25 9.97 -11.27
N LYS A 208 20.24 9.58 -12.07
CA LYS A 208 20.92 10.49 -13.00
C LYS A 208 20.02 10.76 -14.21
N GLU A 209 20.40 11.68 -15.08
CA GLU A 209 19.66 11.98 -16.31
C GLU A 209 19.32 10.70 -17.08
N THR A 210 18.04 10.32 -17.03
CA THR A 210 17.50 9.08 -17.60
C THR A 210 16.32 9.41 -18.49
N PHE A 211 16.37 8.89 -19.72
CA PHE A 211 15.25 8.95 -20.65
C PHE A 211 14.18 7.90 -20.29
N VAL A 212 12.92 8.32 -20.23
CA VAL A 212 11.74 7.49 -20.00
C VAL A 212 10.79 7.64 -21.18
N PRO A 213 10.55 6.59 -21.98
CA PRO A 213 9.66 6.69 -23.13
C PRO A 213 8.19 6.82 -22.67
N TYR A 214 7.33 7.44 -23.50
CA TYR A 214 5.92 7.66 -23.13
C TYR A 214 5.18 6.39 -22.70
N HIS A 215 5.48 5.23 -23.31
CA HIS A 215 4.80 3.98 -22.97
C HIS A 215 5.15 3.46 -21.57
N HIS A 216 6.25 3.92 -20.96
CA HIS A 216 6.61 3.66 -19.56
C HIS A 216 5.95 4.62 -18.57
N THR A 217 4.99 5.43 -19.02
CA THR A 217 4.34 6.44 -18.17
C THR A 217 2.83 6.33 -18.18
N HIS A 218 2.20 6.65 -17.05
CA HIS A 218 0.75 6.90 -16.98
C HIS A 218 0.44 8.00 -15.95
N SER A 219 -0.76 8.59 -16.06
CA SER A 219 -1.24 9.56 -15.08
C SER A 219 -1.73 8.86 -13.80
N LEU A 220 -1.49 9.49 -12.66
CA LEU A 220 -1.97 9.08 -11.33
C LEU A 220 -3.31 9.73 -10.95
N ILE A 221 -3.75 10.74 -11.72
CA ILE A 221 -4.97 11.51 -11.42
C ILE A 221 -6.05 11.36 -12.47
N LYS A 222 -5.67 11.00 -13.70
CA LYS A 222 -6.60 10.74 -14.79
C LYS A 222 -7.44 9.51 -14.45
N TYR A 223 -8.76 9.65 -14.55
CA TYR A 223 -9.70 8.60 -14.23
C TYR A 223 -10.84 8.59 -15.23
N GLU A 224 -10.73 7.70 -16.21
CA GLU A 224 -11.68 7.55 -17.31
C GLU A 224 -11.89 6.07 -17.64
N LEU A 225 -12.96 5.78 -18.39
CA LEU A 225 -13.18 4.46 -18.93
C LEU A 225 -12.32 4.27 -20.19
N ASP A 226 -11.71 3.11 -20.30
CA ASP A 226 -11.01 2.64 -21.49
C ASP A 226 -11.20 1.12 -21.62
N ASP A 227 -10.57 0.48 -22.60
CA ASP A 227 -10.75 -0.94 -22.91
C ASP A 227 -10.08 -1.91 -21.93
N ARG A 228 -9.49 -1.44 -20.82
CA ARG A 228 -8.83 -2.31 -19.84
C ARG A 228 -9.83 -3.19 -19.06
N GLY A 229 -9.29 -4.24 -18.45
CA GLY A 229 -10.02 -5.14 -17.57
C GLY A 229 -10.68 -4.39 -16.42
N SER A 230 -11.86 -4.85 -15.97
CA SER A 230 -12.64 -4.19 -14.91
C SER A 230 -11.85 -4.01 -13.61
N ASN A 231 -11.00 -4.98 -13.26
CA ASN A 231 -10.15 -4.91 -12.08
C ASN A 231 -9.08 -3.82 -12.15
N TYR A 232 -8.78 -3.30 -13.35
CA TYR A 232 -7.92 -2.15 -13.52
C TYR A 232 -8.69 -0.84 -13.53
N LEU A 233 -10.01 -0.82 -13.77
CA LEU A 233 -10.84 0.40 -13.79
C LEU A 233 -11.04 1.05 -12.41
N PHE A 234 -10.49 0.50 -11.32
CA PHE A 234 -10.51 1.19 -10.02
C PHE A 234 -9.69 2.51 -10.07
N PRO A 235 -10.09 3.54 -9.29
CA PRO A 235 -9.25 4.71 -9.04
C PRO A 235 -7.88 4.35 -8.43
N PHE A 236 -6.79 4.93 -8.94
CA PHE A 236 -5.43 4.69 -8.44
C PHE A 236 -5.31 4.94 -6.93
N ASN A 237 -5.87 6.06 -6.45
CA ASN A 237 -5.84 6.40 -5.02
C ASN A 237 -6.53 5.34 -4.17
N GLN A 238 -7.66 4.80 -4.62
CA GLN A 238 -8.34 3.75 -3.88
C GLN A 238 -7.45 2.52 -3.74
N ILE A 239 -6.78 2.08 -4.80
CA ILE A 239 -5.93 0.88 -4.79
C ILE A 239 -4.62 1.08 -4.03
N PHE A 240 -3.86 2.13 -4.36
CA PHE A 240 -2.58 2.38 -3.69
C PHE A 240 -2.80 2.76 -2.22
N PHE A 241 -3.70 3.72 -1.93
CA PHE A 241 -3.84 4.29 -0.59
C PHE A 241 -4.60 3.31 0.30
N GLY A 242 -5.61 2.63 -0.26
CA GLY A 242 -6.34 1.59 0.46
C GLY A 242 -5.48 0.36 0.77
N SER A 243 -4.48 0.01 -0.06
CA SER A 243 -3.51 -1.06 0.28
C SER A 243 -2.69 -0.71 1.53
N VAL A 244 -2.25 0.55 1.65
CA VAL A 244 -1.60 1.07 2.86
C VAL A 244 -2.53 0.92 4.07
N SER A 245 -3.78 1.37 3.95
CA SER A 245 -4.77 1.29 5.03
C SER A 245 -5.12 -0.15 5.41
N ALA A 246 -5.25 -1.05 4.44
CA ALA A 246 -5.54 -2.46 4.65
C ALA A 246 -4.41 -3.14 5.43
N LEU A 247 -3.16 -2.86 5.07
CA LEU A 247 -2.01 -3.34 5.82
C LEU A 247 -1.99 -2.80 7.25
N ILE A 248 -2.22 -1.50 7.46
CA ILE A 248 -2.23 -0.89 8.81
C ILE A 248 -3.29 -1.55 9.70
N CYS A 249 -4.46 -1.91 9.14
CA CYS A 249 -5.45 -2.70 9.86
C CYS A 249 -4.89 -4.06 10.31
N GLY A 250 -4.13 -4.74 9.44
CA GLY A 250 -3.45 -6.00 9.78
C GLY A 250 -2.37 -5.83 10.86
N MET A 251 -1.57 -4.77 10.78
CA MET A 251 -0.55 -4.43 11.79
C MET A 251 -1.19 -4.21 13.17
N ALA A 252 -2.27 -3.44 13.22
CA ALA A 252 -3.01 -3.21 14.47
C ALA A 252 -3.69 -4.48 14.99
N GLN A 253 -4.19 -5.35 14.11
CA GLN A 253 -4.67 -6.68 14.49
C GLN A 253 -3.55 -7.53 15.11
N GLY A 254 -2.33 -7.49 14.56
CA GLY A 254 -1.15 -8.11 15.18
C GLY A 254 -0.87 -7.59 16.60
N GLY A 255 -1.04 -6.28 16.82
CA GLY A 255 -0.96 -5.67 18.14
C GLY A 255 -2.03 -6.18 19.12
N ILE A 256 -3.27 -6.36 18.65
CA ILE A 256 -4.36 -6.98 19.42
C ILE A 256 -4.03 -8.43 19.79
N ASP A 257 -3.52 -9.20 18.83
CA ASP A 257 -3.18 -10.61 19.01
C ASP A 257 -2.08 -10.78 20.06
N GLU A 258 -1.00 -9.99 19.93
CA GLU A 258 0.12 -10.02 20.87
C GLU A 258 -0.29 -9.53 22.27
N TYR A 259 -1.08 -8.46 22.36
CA TYR A 259 -1.59 -8.00 23.65
C TYR A 259 -2.45 -9.07 24.33
N THR A 260 -3.36 -9.71 23.57
CA THR A 260 -4.23 -10.78 24.06
C THR A 260 -3.39 -11.94 24.60
N ARG A 261 -2.41 -12.40 23.82
CA ARG A 261 -1.48 -13.47 24.21
C ARG A 261 -0.74 -13.12 25.50
N GLN A 262 -0.22 -11.90 25.63
CA GLN A 262 0.48 -11.46 26.85
C GLN A 262 -0.45 -11.39 28.06
N MET A 263 -1.67 -10.85 27.90
CA MET A 263 -2.59 -10.63 29.03
C MET A 263 -3.23 -11.93 29.54
N GLN A 264 -3.42 -12.94 28.69
CA GLN A 264 -3.97 -14.25 29.09
C GLN A 264 -3.15 -14.96 30.17
N VAL A 265 -1.82 -14.83 30.11
CA VAL A 265 -0.90 -15.53 31.04
C VAL A 265 -0.27 -14.61 32.08
N ARG A 266 -0.50 -13.30 31.99
CA ARG A 266 0.12 -12.31 32.89
C ARG A 266 -0.54 -12.35 34.27
N THR A 267 0.29 -12.39 35.30
CA THR A 267 -0.09 -12.13 36.69
C THR A 267 0.35 -10.73 37.10
N ASN A 268 -0.47 -10.07 37.93
CA ASN A 268 -0.15 -8.79 38.55
C ASN A 268 0.90 -9.00 39.65
N THR A 269 1.91 -8.14 39.69
CA THR A 269 3.01 -8.24 40.66
C THR A 269 2.59 -7.86 42.08
N THR A 270 1.54 -7.06 42.24
CA THR A 270 1.12 -6.52 43.55
C THR A 270 0.20 -7.48 44.31
N ASP A 271 -0.75 -8.11 43.64
CA ASP A 271 -1.81 -8.93 44.26
C ASP A 271 -1.86 -10.39 43.75
N GLY A 272 -1.01 -10.75 42.79
CA GLY A 272 -0.99 -12.08 42.17
C GLY A 272 -2.18 -12.37 41.25
N GLY A 273 -3.12 -11.43 41.09
CA GLY A 273 -4.31 -11.60 40.28
C GLY A 273 -4.00 -11.71 38.78
N GLY A 274 -4.78 -12.49 38.04
CA GLY A 274 -4.62 -12.59 36.59
C GLY A 274 -4.97 -11.27 35.89
N ALA A 275 -4.08 -10.76 35.04
CA ALA A 275 -4.30 -9.51 34.29
C ALA A 275 -5.53 -9.60 33.39
N ALA A 276 -5.82 -10.79 32.83
CA ALA A 276 -7.03 -11.06 32.06
C ALA A 276 -8.35 -10.82 32.83
N LEU A 277 -8.32 -10.81 34.18
CA LEU A 277 -9.50 -10.53 35.01
C LEU A 277 -9.74 -9.02 35.20
N SER A 278 -8.72 -8.19 34.98
CA SER A 278 -8.79 -6.75 35.18
C SER A 278 -9.85 -6.09 34.27
N PRO A 279 -10.82 -5.33 34.83
CA PRO A 279 -11.78 -4.57 34.03
C PRO A 279 -11.11 -3.58 33.08
N TYR A 280 -10.01 -2.96 33.51
CA TYR A 280 -9.22 -2.05 32.70
C TYR A 280 -8.59 -2.74 31.47
N VAL A 281 -8.05 -3.94 31.65
CA VAL A 281 -7.46 -4.73 30.54
C VAL A 281 -8.53 -5.11 29.52
N LYS A 282 -9.70 -5.56 30.00
CA LYS A 282 -10.84 -5.95 29.15
C LYS A 282 -11.40 -4.78 28.36
N ASP A 283 -11.58 -3.62 29.01
CA ASP A 283 -12.07 -2.40 28.38
C ASP A 283 -11.15 -1.93 27.24
N ARG A 284 -9.84 -1.85 27.49
CA ARG A 284 -8.87 -1.44 26.47
C ARG A 284 -8.86 -2.39 25.28
N LEU A 285 -8.91 -3.70 25.54
CA LEU A 285 -8.96 -4.71 24.48
C LEU A 285 -10.22 -4.58 23.63
N GLY A 286 -11.40 -4.47 24.25
CA GLY A 286 -12.67 -4.32 23.53
C GLY A 286 -12.70 -3.06 22.65
N ASN A 287 -12.24 -1.93 23.18
CA ASN A 287 -12.18 -0.67 22.44
C ASN A 287 -11.15 -0.69 21.29
N ALA A 288 -10.01 -1.37 21.47
CA ALA A 288 -9.05 -1.56 20.38
C ALA A 288 -9.64 -2.44 19.27
N VAL A 289 -10.30 -3.55 19.64
CA VAL A 289 -10.94 -4.48 18.69
C VAL A 289 -12.00 -3.79 17.84
N VAL A 290 -12.90 -3.00 18.43
CA VAL A 290 -13.97 -2.36 17.65
C VAL A 290 -13.42 -1.34 16.66
N ARG A 291 -12.33 -0.64 16.98
CA ARG A 291 -11.67 0.33 16.09
C ARG A 291 -11.09 -0.33 14.86
N VAL A 292 -10.25 -1.36 15.05
CA VAL A 292 -9.63 -2.10 13.94
C VAL A 292 -10.70 -2.79 13.08
N ARG A 293 -11.71 -3.41 13.72
CA ARG A 293 -12.82 -4.04 12.99
C ARG A 293 -13.63 -3.03 12.17
N SER A 294 -13.89 -1.85 12.71
CA SER A 294 -14.63 -0.80 11.99
C SER A 294 -13.83 -0.24 10.82
N ALA A 295 -12.53 0.00 10.99
CA ALA A 295 -11.65 0.43 9.89
C ALA A 295 -11.61 -0.61 8.76
N ARG A 296 -11.43 -1.88 9.10
CA ARG A 296 -11.50 -2.99 8.13
C ARG A 296 -12.86 -3.04 7.41
N ALA A 297 -13.96 -2.88 8.13
CA ALA A 297 -15.30 -2.93 7.54
C ALA A 297 -15.52 -1.82 6.50
N ARG A 298 -15.13 -0.57 6.80
CA ARG A 298 -15.26 0.55 5.86
C ARG A 298 -14.43 0.35 4.58
N LEU A 299 -13.18 -0.12 4.73
CA LEU A 299 -12.34 -0.42 3.56
C LEU A 299 -12.94 -1.52 2.68
N LEU A 300 -13.46 -2.60 3.27
CA LEU A 300 -14.06 -3.69 2.50
C LEU A 300 -15.41 -3.32 1.88
N GLN A 301 -16.20 -2.47 2.56
CA GLN A 301 -17.44 -1.94 2.00
C GLN A 301 -17.15 -1.04 0.78
N MET A 302 -16.22 -0.09 0.91
CA MET A 302 -15.75 0.73 -0.22
C MET A 302 -15.36 -0.12 -1.43
N MET A 303 -14.60 -1.20 -1.19
CA MET A 303 -14.18 -2.10 -2.27
C MET A 303 -15.36 -2.85 -2.89
N ALA A 304 -16.33 -3.30 -2.08
CA ALA A 304 -17.54 -3.96 -2.58
C ALA A 304 -18.36 -3.01 -3.47
N ASP A 305 -18.62 -1.79 -2.99
CA ASP A 305 -19.40 -0.79 -3.72
C ASP A 305 -18.70 -0.39 -5.03
N THR A 306 -17.38 -0.20 -4.98
CA THR A 306 -16.59 0.11 -6.18
C THR A 306 -16.54 -1.06 -7.16
N THR A 307 -16.44 -2.30 -6.66
CA THR A 307 -16.41 -3.51 -7.51
C THR A 307 -17.66 -3.58 -8.38
N GLU A 308 -18.83 -3.36 -7.79
CA GLU A 308 -20.10 -3.40 -8.51
C GLU A 308 -20.13 -2.39 -9.67
N LEU A 309 -19.62 -1.17 -9.45
CA LEU A 309 -19.54 -0.13 -10.46
C LEU A 309 -18.57 -0.50 -11.60
N VAL A 310 -17.34 -0.92 -11.27
CA VAL A 310 -16.32 -1.20 -12.30
C VAL A 310 -16.63 -2.47 -13.10
N GLU A 311 -17.32 -3.45 -12.52
CA GLU A 311 -17.80 -4.64 -13.25
C GLU A 311 -18.88 -4.28 -14.27
N ARG A 312 -19.73 -3.28 -13.96
CA ARG A 312 -20.63 -2.65 -14.94
C ARG A 312 -19.93 -1.67 -15.88
N ARG A 313 -18.62 -1.45 -15.70
CA ARG A 313 -17.81 -0.46 -16.43
C ARG A 313 -18.34 0.96 -16.25
N GLU A 314 -18.81 1.28 -15.05
CA GLU A 314 -19.21 2.61 -14.63
C GLU A 314 -18.08 3.26 -13.82
N LEU A 315 -17.86 4.56 -13.99
CA LEU A 315 -16.93 5.29 -13.15
C LEU A 315 -17.51 5.47 -11.75
N VAL A 316 -16.69 5.20 -10.73
CA VAL A 316 -16.99 5.63 -9.35
C VAL A 316 -17.30 7.13 -9.31
N PRO A 317 -18.52 7.53 -8.90
CA PRO A 317 -18.92 8.92 -8.80
C PRO A 317 -17.98 9.74 -7.91
N THR A 318 -17.81 11.03 -8.23
CA THR A 318 -17.01 11.94 -7.40
C THR A 318 -17.49 11.97 -5.95
N PHE A 319 -18.80 11.92 -5.72
CA PHE A 319 -19.39 11.84 -4.38
C PHE A 319 -18.77 10.69 -3.58
N ASP A 320 -18.78 9.48 -4.13
CA ASP A 320 -18.22 8.29 -3.46
C ASP A 320 -16.70 8.39 -3.32
N ARG A 321 -15.99 8.84 -4.37
CA ARG A 321 -14.52 9.01 -4.33
C ARG A 321 -14.05 9.90 -3.18
N VAL A 322 -14.76 10.98 -2.87
CA VAL A 322 -14.42 11.87 -1.75
C VAL A 322 -14.66 11.20 -0.39
N HIS A 323 -15.75 10.46 -0.22
CA HIS A 323 -16.03 9.70 1.00
C HIS A 323 -15.00 8.59 1.21
N HIS A 324 -14.72 7.82 0.16
CA HIS A 324 -13.74 6.74 0.16
C HIS A 324 -12.34 7.23 0.54
N MET A 325 -11.93 8.41 0.05
CA MET A 325 -10.65 9.01 0.46
C MET A 325 -10.57 9.23 1.97
N LEU A 326 -11.65 9.70 2.61
CA LEU A 326 -11.66 9.86 4.06
C LEU A 326 -11.64 8.50 4.78
N ASP A 327 -12.41 7.53 4.31
CA ASP A 327 -12.42 6.18 4.90
C ASP A 327 -11.03 5.53 4.88
N ILE A 328 -10.33 5.68 3.75
CA ILE A 328 -8.94 5.25 3.57
C ILE A 328 -8.04 5.94 4.58
N ALA A 329 -8.02 7.29 4.59
CA ALA A 329 -7.10 8.04 5.42
C ALA A 329 -7.37 7.85 6.92
N ARG A 330 -8.63 7.66 7.31
CA ARG A 330 -9.03 7.49 8.71
C ARG A 330 -8.60 6.14 9.30
N ALA A 331 -8.40 5.13 8.46
CA ALA A 331 -7.98 3.79 8.92
C ALA A 331 -6.66 3.84 9.72
N GLY A 332 -5.68 4.63 9.27
CA GLY A 332 -4.42 4.82 9.97
C GLY A 332 -4.59 5.33 11.40
N ARG A 333 -5.36 6.42 11.58
CA ARG A 333 -5.63 7.00 12.89
C ARG A 333 -6.39 6.04 13.82
N ASP A 334 -7.41 5.36 13.32
CA ASP A 334 -8.19 4.43 14.14
C ASP A 334 -7.34 3.24 14.63
N CYS A 335 -6.43 2.76 13.77
CA CYS A 335 -5.49 1.68 14.09
C CYS A 335 -4.38 2.12 15.05
N GLU A 336 -3.84 3.33 14.88
CA GLU A 336 -2.89 3.94 15.80
C GLU A 336 -3.49 4.09 17.19
N GLU A 337 -4.69 4.68 17.29
CA GLU A 337 -5.41 4.82 18.55
C GLU A 337 -5.66 3.46 19.22
N ALA A 338 -6.04 2.44 18.44
CA ALA A 338 -6.22 1.08 18.94
C ALA A 338 -4.93 0.50 19.56
N VAL A 339 -3.80 0.59 18.86
CA VAL A 339 -2.52 0.06 19.35
C VAL A 339 -2.02 0.86 20.55
N MET A 340 -2.21 2.18 20.56
CA MET A 340 -1.84 3.03 21.69
C MET A 340 -2.65 2.74 22.96
N LEU A 341 -3.94 2.39 22.83
CA LEU A 341 -4.76 1.94 23.95
C LEU A 341 -4.19 0.68 24.60
N LEU A 342 -3.75 -0.28 23.80
CA LEU A 342 -3.16 -1.53 24.26
C LEU A 342 -1.76 -1.33 24.86
N PHE A 343 -0.91 -0.57 24.17
CA PHE A 343 0.45 -0.33 24.61
C PHE A 343 0.50 0.30 26.01
N LYS A 344 -0.32 1.33 26.27
CA LYS A 344 -0.40 1.96 27.59
C LYS A 344 -0.81 0.99 28.71
N ALA A 345 -1.55 -0.08 28.40
CA ALA A 345 -1.97 -1.09 29.36
C ALA A 345 -0.89 -2.15 29.67
N THR A 346 0.22 -2.18 28.93
CA THR A 346 1.34 -3.11 29.21
C THR A 346 2.29 -2.64 30.31
N SER A 347 2.22 -1.37 30.70
CA SER A 347 3.07 -0.77 31.74
C SER A 347 4.58 -0.92 31.41
N ALA A 348 5.46 -0.96 32.40
CA ALA A 348 6.92 -1.06 32.21
C ALA A 348 7.36 -2.26 31.35
N ARG A 349 6.60 -3.37 31.31
CA ARG A 349 6.95 -4.53 30.48
C ARG A 349 6.88 -4.21 28.98
N GLY A 350 6.02 -3.27 28.58
CA GLY A 350 5.86 -2.86 27.19
C GLY A 350 7.10 -2.21 26.59
N ILE A 351 7.87 -1.46 27.40
CA ILE A 351 8.96 -0.61 26.90
C ILE A 351 10.28 -1.35 26.66
N TYR A 352 10.40 -2.62 27.05
CA TYR A 352 11.59 -3.40 26.76
C TYR A 352 11.66 -3.75 25.27
N LEU A 353 12.85 -3.64 24.66
CA LEU A 353 13.05 -3.92 23.24
C LEU A 353 12.69 -5.35 22.84
N ASN A 354 12.79 -6.30 23.78
CA ASN A 354 12.39 -7.68 23.58
C ASN A 354 10.86 -7.92 23.69
N ASN A 355 10.06 -6.87 23.94
CA ASN A 355 8.62 -6.94 23.85
C ASN A 355 8.19 -6.59 22.42
N PRO A 356 7.53 -7.49 21.67
CA PRO A 356 7.10 -7.19 20.31
C PRO A 356 6.11 -6.02 20.22
N LEU A 357 5.33 -5.75 21.28
CA LEU A 357 4.31 -4.72 21.24
C LEU A 357 4.87 -3.31 21.09
N GLN A 358 6.05 -3.00 21.64
CA GLN A 358 6.67 -1.68 21.39
C GLN A 358 7.08 -1.51 19.93
N ARG A 359 7.53 -2.58 19.26
CA ARG A 359 7.87 -2.52 17.83
C ARG A 359 6.61 -2.33 17.00
N ILE A 360 5.57 -3.14 17.23
CA ILE A 360 4.28 -2.99 16.53
C ILE A 360 3.73 -1.56 16.72
N MET A 361 3.81 -1.01 17.93
CA MET A 361 3.38 0.36 18.21
C MET A 361 4.20 1.40 17.42
N ARG A 362 5.53 1.32 17.43
CA ARG A 362 6.37 2.22 16.62
C ARG A 362 6.09 2.09 15.12
N ASP A 363 5.95 0.87 14.63
CA ASP A 363 5.70 0.58 13.23
C ASP A 363 4.32 1.10 12.78
N VAL A 364 3.27 0.94 13.60
CA VAL A 364 1.94 1.48 13.30
C VAL A 364 1.94 3.01 13.34
N ILE A 365 2.61 3.65 14.29
CA ILE A 365 2.75 5.12 14.30
C ILE A 365 3.48 5.59 13.03
N ALA A 366 4.59 4.95 12.66
CA ALA A 366 5.32 5.28 11.44
C ALA A 366 4.47 5.09 10.18
N ALA A 367 3.71 3.99 10.10
CA ALA A 367 2.81 3.69 8.99
C ALA A 367 1.66 4.71 8.88
N SER A 368 1.05 5.10 10.01
CA SER A 368 -0.02 6.10 10.07
C SER A 368 0.46 7.52 9.75
N ASN A 369 1.77 7.77 9.77
CA ASN A 369 2.36 9.03 9.32
C ASN A 369 2.56 9.08 7.79
N HIS A 370 2.25 8.01 7.07
CA HIS A 370 2.28 8.02 5.61
C HIS A 370 1.28 9.06 5.06
N ILE A 371 1.64 9.81 4.01
CA ILE A 371 0.83 10.94 3.51
C ILE A 371 -0.60 10.54 3.11
N THR A 372 -0.79 9.29 2.69
CA THR A 372 -2.10 8.75 2.32
C THR A 372 -3.02 8.51 3.52
N GLN A 373 -2.49 8.62 4.74
CA GLN A 373 -3.20 8.47 6.02
C GLN A 373 -3.50 9.83 6.69
N ASN A 374 -3.29 10.94 5.98
CA ASN A 374 -3.63 12.27 6.48
C ASN A 374 -5.15 12.47 6.53
N ALA A 375 -5.73 12.12 7.68
CA ALA A 375 -7.16 12.18 7.92
C ALA A 375 -7.69 13.61 8.11
N ASP A 376 -6.87 14.57 8.56
CA ASP A 376 -7.34 15.93 8.86
C ASP A 376 -7.63 16.71 7.58
N ASP A 377 -6.67 16.75 6.66
CA ASP A 377 -6.87 17.40 5.36
C ASP A 377 -8.00 16.71 4.58
N THR A 378 -8.08 15.39 4.66
CA THR A 378 -9.11 14.62 3.95
C THR A 378 -10.52 14.83 4.53
N ALA A 379 -10.65 14.97 5.85
CA ALA A 379 -11.92 15.32 6.48
C ALA A 379 -12.35 16.75 6.08
N GLY A 380 -11.40 17.69 6.04
CA GLY A 380 -11.63 19.03 5.53
C GLY A 380 -12.12 19.03 4.08
N MET A 381 -11.52 18.21 3.21
CA MET A 381 -11.95 18.07 1.80
C MET A 381 -13.39 17.55 1.69
N LEU A 382 -13.76 16.52 2.45
CA LEU A 382 -15.15 16.02 2.45
C LEU A 382 -16.12 17.10 2.93
N GLY A 383 -15.80 17.79 4.03
CA GLY A 383 -16.61 18.88 4.56
C GLY A 383 -16.79 20.00 3.53
N ALA A 384 -15.72 20.42 2.86
CA ALA A 384 -15.76 21.44 1.81
C ALA A 384 -16.65 21.02 0.64
N TYR A 385 -16.52 19.77 0.18
CA TYR A 385 -17.35 19.22 -0.90
C TYR A 385 -18.84 19.21 -0.56
N LEU A 386 -19.20 18.76 0.65
CA LEU A 386 -20.59 18.74 1.11
C LEU A 386 -21.19 20.16 1.28
N LEU A 387 -20.35 21.17 1.43
CA LEU A 387 -20.72 22.58 1.49
C LEU A 387 -20.69 23.27 0.11
N GLY A 388 -20.53 22.52 -0.98
CA GLY A 388 -20.56 23.03 -2.35
C GLY A 388 -19.27 23.74 -2.79
N GLN A 389 -18.15 23.53 -2.10
CA GLN A 389 -16.85 24.06 -2.53
C GLN A 389 -16.17 23.15 -3.55
N SER A 390 -15.25 23.73 -4.34
CA SER A 390 -14.49 23.00 -5.34
C SER A 390 -13.45 22.06 -4.71
N LEU A 391 -13.24 20.92 -5.36
CA LEU A 391 -12.23 19.93 -4.96
C LEU A 391 -10.87 20.24 -5.60
N PRO A 392 -9.75 19.85 -4.97
CA PRO A 392 -8.42 19.98 -5.57
C PRO A 392 -8.29 19.17 -6.88
N PRO A 393 -8.02 19.82 -8.03
CA PRO A 393 -7.86 19.16 -9.33
C PRO A 393 -6.83 18.03 -9.33
N MET A 394 -5.69 18.26 -8.68
CA MET A 394 -4.53 17.36 -8.64
C MET A 394 -4.72 16.09 -7.78
N ILE A 395 -5.89 15.91 -7.19
CA ILE A 395 -6.28 14.69 -6.45
C ILE A 395 -7.37 13.94 -7.20
N TYR A 396 -8.35 14.66 -7.75
CA TYR A 396 -9.55 14.05 -8.32
C TYR A 396 -9.57 13.98 -9.85
N GLY A 397 -8.61 14.61 -10.53
CA GLY A 397 -8.57 14.69 -12.00
C GLY A 397 -9.69 15.55 -12.57
N LEU A 398 -10.17 16.52 -11.78
CA LEU A 398 -11.27 17.41 -12.15
C LEU A 398 -10.72 18.72 -12.71
N ASN A 399 -11.39 19.29 -13.71
CA ASN A 399 -11.12 20.67 -14.09
C ASN A 399 -11.44 21.59 -12.90
N PRO A 400 -10.70 22.70 -12.69
CA PRO A 400 -11.01 23.64 -11.63
C PRO A 400 -12.44 24.15 -11.82
N VAL A 401 -13.36 23.78 -10.92
CA VAL A 401 -14.72 24.33 -10.93
C VAL A 401 -14.66 25.68 -10.24
N ASN A 402 -14.97 26.74 -10.98
CA ASN A 402 -15.19 28.05 -10.41
C ASN A 402 -16.56 28.03 -9.71
N ILE A 403 -16.62 28.26 -8.40
CA ILE A 403 -17.87 28.22 -7.61
C ILE A 403 -18.83 29.38 -8.01
N LYS A 404 -18.49 30.17 -9.03
CA LYS A 404 -19.28 31.29 -9.56
C LYS A 404 -19.93 31.01 -10.91
N ASP A 405 -19.71 29.84 -11.49
CA ASP A 405 -20.40 29.34 -12.68
C ASP A 405 -21.41 28.26 -12.27
#